data_AF-A0A4R2KIV2-F1
#
_entry.id   AF-A0A4R2KIV2-F1
#
_cell.length_a   1.000
_cell.length_b   1.000
_cell.length_c   1.000
_cell.angle_alpha   90.00
_cell.angle_beta   90.00
_cell.angle_gamma   90.00
#
_symmetry.space_group_name_H-M   'P 1'
#
loop_
_entity.id
_entity.type
_entity.pdbx_description
1 polymer ?
#
loop_
_entity_poly.entity_id
_entity_poly.type
_entity_poly.pdbx_seq_one_letter_code
_entity_poly.pdbx_strand_id
1 'polypeptide(L)'
;MTDQTPDRYVSFCGLDCTANADRLMEMLAARMAGNESRWVGYFEKKLAEKARMGTDNLFFAGAQVNALRAFFEEVGDEAALALLWDLEQNCC
;
A
#
# COMPACT_ATOMS: atom_id res chain seq x y z
N MET A 1 22.19 4.71 -35.43
CA MET A 1 21.82 3.79 -34.34
C MET A 1 21.08 4.62 -33.32
N THR A 2 19.75 4.57 -33.35
CA THR A 2 18.90 5.39 -32.49
C THR A 2 18.81 4.69 -31.15
N ASP A 3 19.35 5.34 -30.12
CA ASP A 3 19.33 4.90 -28.73
C ASP A 3 17.87 4.78 -28.27
N GLN A 4 17.40 3.55 -28.09
CA GLN A 4 16.10 3.27 -27.48
C GLN A 4 16.26 3.32 -25.96
N THR A 5 16.52 4.51 -25.42
CA THR A 5 16.27 4.72 -23.99
C THR A 5 14.75 4.70 -23.81
N PRO A 6 14.16 3.75 -23.07
CA PRO A 6 12.75 3.82 -22.78
C PRO A 6 12.51 5.10 -22.00
N ASP A 7 11.67 5.95 -22.57
CA ASP A 7 11.16 7.18 -22.00
C ASP A 7 10.59 6.85 -20.61
N ARG A 8 11.28 7.30 -19.55
CA ARG A 8 11.06 6.90 -18.15
C ARG A 8 9.78 7.52 -17.55
N TYR A 9 8.89 8.06 -18.40
CA TYR A 9 7.79 8.94 -18.01
C TYR A 9 6.57 8.81 -18.92
N VAL A 10 6.03 7.61 -19.07
CA VAL A 10 4.66 7.44 -19.58
C VAL A 10 3.92 6.36 -18.80
N SER A 11 3.33 6.74 -17.68
CA SER A 11 2.12 6.08 -17.15
C SER A 11 1.07 7.16 -16.86
N PHE A 12 0.63 7.86 -17.91
CA PHE A 12 -0.57 8.70 -17.89
C PHE A 12 -1.83 7.92 -18.32
N CYS A 13 -1.81 6.59 -18.19
CA CYS A 13 -2.92 5.70 -18.52
C CYS A 13 -3.20 4.74 -17.36
N GLY A 14 -4.00 5.16 -16.37
CA GLY A 14 -4.78 4.25 -15.53
C GLY A 14 -4.17 3.74 -14.22
N LEU A 15 -2.96 4.17 -13.84
CA LEU A 15 -2.36 3.86 -12.53
C LEU A 15 -2.55 5.05 -11.58
N ASP A 16 -3.74 5.19 -11.01
CA ASP A 16 -3.98 6.18 -9.95
C ASP A 16 -3.42 5.63 -8.64
N CYS A 17 -2.12 5.84 -8.43
CA CYS A 17 -1.39 5.39 -7.24
C CYS A 17 -2.02 5.88 -5.93
N THR A 18 -2.60 7.08 -5.95
CA THR A 18 -3.27 7.67 -4.78
C THR A 18 -4.55 6.91 -4.49
N ALA A 19 -5.44 6.75 -5.47
CA ALA A 19 -6.69 6.02 -5.31
C ALA A 19 -6.46 4.54 -4.96
N ASN A 20 -5.43 3.92 -5.52
CA ASN A 20 -5.04 2.54 -5.18
C ASN A 20 -4.49 2.46 -3.74
N ALA A 21 -3.72 3.44 -3.28
CA ALA A 21 -3.27 3.51 -1.90
C ALA A 21 -4.44 3.74 -0.94
N ASP A 22 -5.37 4.65 -1.25
CA ASP A 22 -6.62 4.82 -0.48
C ASP A 22 -7.39 3.50 -0.37
N ARG A 23 -7.59 2.82 -1.49
CA ARG A 23 -8.26 1.51 -1.52
C ARG A 23 -7.53 0.47 -0.67
N LEU A 24 -6.20 0.42 -0.72
CA LEU A 24 -5.42 -0.49 0.12
C LEU A 24 -5.62 -0.19 1.61
N MET A 25 -5.70 1.10 1.99
CA MET A 25 -5.96 1.52 3.37
C MET A 25 -7.38 1.17 3.83
N GLU A 26 -8.38 1.23 2.94
CA GLU A 26 -9.73 0.74 3.22
C GLU A 26 -9.74 -0.78 3.48
N MET A 27 -9.01 -1.54 2.67
CA MET A 27 -8.85 -2.99 2.85
C MET A 27 -8.16 -3.32 4.18
N LEU A 28 -7.10 -2.58 4.53
CA LEU A 28 -6.43 -2.68 5.82
C LEU A 28 -7.42 -2.44 6.98
N ALA A 29 -8.17 -1.34 6.93
CA ALA A 29 -9.13 -0.99 7.97
C ALA A 29 -10.23 -2.05 8.14
N ALA A 30 -10.77 -2.55 7.02
CA ALA A 30 -11.78 -3.61 7.03
C ALA A 30 -11.25 -4.91 7.68
N ARG A 31 -10.00 -5.30 7.38
CA ARG A 31 -9.38 -6.49 7.98
C ARG A 31 -9.01 -6.30 9.44
N MET A 32 -8.64 -5.09 9.86
CA MET A 32 -8.37 -4.77 11.26
C MET A 32 -9.64 -4.85 12.13
N ALA A 33 -10.79 -4.41 11.62
CA ALA A 33 -12.03 -4.32 12.40
C ALA A 33 -12.58 -5.67 12.90
N GLY A 34 -12.15 -6.79 12.33
CA GLY A 34 -12.62 -8.14 12.68
C GLY A 34 -11.51 -9.10 13.07
N ASN A 35 -10.32 -8.61 13.43
CA ASN A 35 -9.15 -9.45 13.65
C ASN A 35 -8.44 -9.10 14.97
N GLU A 36 -7.95 -10.11 15.70
CA GLU A 36 -7.22 -9.94 16.98
C GLU A 36 -5.70 -10.14 16.82
N SER A 37 -5.20 -10.11 15.58
CA SER A 37 -3.79 -10.28 15.27
C SER A 37 -2.94 -9.20 15.95
N ARG A 38 -1.72 -9.58 16.31
CA ARG A 38 -0.67 -8.67 16.78
C ARG A 38 -0.46 -7.48 15.84
N TRP A 39 -0.76 -7.65 14.55
CA TRP A 39 -0.64 -6.59 13.54
C TRP A 39 -1.65 -5.47 13.74
N VAL A 40 -2.83 -5.73 14.32
CA VAL A 40 -3.83 -4.68 14.57
C VAL A 40 -3.27 -3.61 15.49
N GLY A 41 -2.73 -4.00 16.65
CA GLY A 41 -2.09 -3.06 17.58
C GLY A 41 -0.84 -2.37 17.02
N TYR A 42 -0.14 -3.00 16.05
CA TYR A 42 0.96 -2.37 15.32
C TYR A 42 0.45 -1.28 14.37
N PHE A 43 -0.56 -1.59 13.54
CA PHE A 43 -1.10 -0.65 12.57
C PHE A 43 -1.88 0.48 13.21
N GLU A 44 -2.59 0.26 14.31
CA GLU A 44 -3.22 1.34 15.08
C GLU A 44 -2.20 2.43 15.48
N LYS A 45 -1.03 2.00 15.99
CA LYS A 45 0.06 2.93 16.34
C LYS A 45 0.59 3.66 15.11
N LYS A 46 0.85 2.93 14.03
CA LYS A 46 1.41 3.49 12.79
C LYS A 46 0.44 4.46 12.11
N LEU A 47 -0.86 4.18 12.14
CA LEU A 47 -1.91 5.06 11.63
C LEU A 47 -2.03 6.33 12.48
N ALA A 48 -1.90 6.22 13.80
CA ALA A 48 -1.86 7.39 14.67
C ALA A 48 -0.62 8.26 14.42
N GLU A 49 0.55 7.64 14.18
CA GLU A 49 1.77 8.35 13.77
C GLU A 49 1.60 9.06 12.42
N LYS A 50 1.06 8.35 11.41
CA LYS A 50 0.71 8.91 10.10
C LYS A 50 -0.17 10.15 10.21
N ALA A 51 -1.24 10.07 11.02
CA ALA A 51 -2.16 11.18 11.25
C ALA A 51 -1.46 12.39 11.89
N ARG A 52 -0.54 12.15 12.84
CA ARG A 52 0.26 13.22 13.46
C ARG A 52 1.26 13.86 12.51
N MET A 53 1.85 13.08 11.60
CA MET A 53 2.83 13.55 10.63
C MET A 53 2.20 14.16 9.38
N GLY A 54 0.91 13.93 9.15
CA GLY A 54 0.20 14.39 7.96
C GLY A 54 0.69 13.71 6.68
N THR A 55 1.18 12.47 6.77
CA THR A 55 1.67 11.73 5.61
C THR A 55 0.53 11.09 4.81
N ASP A 56 0.70 11.07 3.50
CA ASP A 56 -0.25 10.48 2.56
C ASP A 56 -0.29 8.93 2.64
N ASN A 57 -1.38 8.34 2.15
CA ASN A 57 -1.59 6.90 2.09
C ASN A 57 -0.57 6.18 1.23
N LEU A 58 -0.14 6.76 0.10
CA LEU A 58 0.87 6.16 -0.76
C LEU A 58 2.22 6.07 -0.06
N PHE A 59 2.63 7.16 0.60
CA PHE A 59 3.86 7.16 1.40
C PHE A 59 3.80 6.13 2.53
N PHE A 60 2.65 6.04 3.21
CA PHE A 60 2.45 5.06 4.28
C PHE A 60 2.55 3.62 3.76
N ALA A 61 1.91 3.31 2.62
CA ALA A 61 1.92 1.99 2.01
C ALA A 61 3.35 1.56 1.66
N GLY A 62 4.14 2.46 1.02
CA GLY A 62 5.55 2.20 0.72
C GLY A 62 6.41 2.01 1.98
N ALA A 63 6.23 2.86 2.99
CA ALA A 63 6.98 2.78 4.25
C ALA A 63 6.65 1.52 5.07
N GLN A 64 5.47 0.93 4.88
CA GLN A 64 4.98 -0.22 5.63
C GLN A 64 4.81 -1.48 4.78
N VAL A 65 5.36 -1.53 3.55
CA VAL A 65 5.12 -2.60 2.57
C VAL A 65 5.32 -4.01 3.14
N ASN A 66 6.41 -4.25 3.86
CA ASN A 66 6.69 -5.56 4.44
C ASN A 66 5.72 -5.95 5.56
N ALA A 67 5.29 -4.98 6.37
CA ALA A 67 4.32 -5.21 7.43
C ALA A 67 2.92 -5.47 6.85
N LEU A 68 2.54 -4.70 5.82
CA LEU A 68 1.27 -4.86 5.10
C LEU A 68 1.22 -6.22 4.42
N ARG A 69 2.30 -6.62 3.74
CA ARG A 69 2.41 -7.95 3.13
C ARG A 69 2.24 -9.06 4.16
N ALA A 70 3.01 -9.02 5.25
CA ALA A 70 2.94 -10.04 6.29
C ALA A 70 1.54 -10.13 6.93
N PHE A 71 0.86 -9.00 7.13
CA PHE A 71 -0.50 -8.99 7.64
C PHE A 71 -1.51 -9.56 6.64
N PHE A 72 -1.47 -9.13 5.38
CA PHE A 72 -2.39 -9.64 4.36
C PHE A 72 -2.16 -11.12 4.03
N GLU A 73 -0.91 -11.60 4.12
CA GLU A 73 -0.58 -13.03 4.07
C GLU A 73 -1.22 -13.79 5.24
N GLU A 74 -1.12 -13.26 6.46
CA GLU A 74 -1.68 -13.88 7.67
C GLU A 74 -3.21 -13.98 7.63
N VAL A 75 -3.89 -12.95 7.11
CA VAL A 75 -5.36 -12.94 6.98
C VAL A 75 -5.87 -13.56 5.68
N GLY A 76 -4.98 -13.98 4.77
CA GLY A 76 -5.32 -14.57 3.48
C GLY A 76 -6.03 -13.60 2.52
N ASP A 77 -5.72 -12.30 2.56
CA ASP A 77 -6.31 -11.32 1.65
C ASP A 77 -5.49 -11.20 0.35
N GLU A 78 -5.70 -12.14 -0.57
CA GLU A 78 -5.01 -12.18 -1.86
C GLU A 78 -5.25 -10.92 -2.72
N ALA A 79 -6.43 -10.30 -2.59
CA ALA A 79 -6.75 -9.08 -3.32
C ALA A 79 -5.92 -7.90 -2.79
N ALA A 80 -5.74 -7.79 -1.47
CA ALA A 80 -4.90 -6.77 -0.87
C ALA A 80 -3.42 -6.99 -1.20
N LEU A 81 -2.96 -8.25 -1.24
CA LEU A 81 -1.60 -8.60 -1.64
C LEU A 81 -1.32 -8.22 -3.09
N ALA A 82 -2.25 -8.52 -4.01
CA ALA A 82 -2.11 -8.15 -5.41
C ALA A 82 -2.06 -6.62 -5.60
N LEU A 83 -2.90 -5.87 -4.88
CA LEU A 83 -2.90 -4.41 -4.92
C LEU A 83 -1.62 -3.81 -4.31
N LEU A 84 -1.15 -4.35 -3.19
CA LEU A 84 0.11 -3.94 -2.57
C LEU A 84 1.31 -4.19 -3.49
N TRP A 85 1.34 -5.33 -4.17
CA TRP A 85 2.36 -5.65 -5.16
C TRP A 85 2.34 -4.67 -6.34
N ASP A 86 1.16 -4.36 -6.87
CA ASP A 86 1.01 -3.37 -7.94
C ASP A 86 1.52 -1.99 -7.53
N LEU A 87 1.18 -1.54 -6.31
CA LEU A 87 1.67 -0.28 -5.74
C LEU A 87 3.19 -0.28 -5.56
N GLU A 88 3.79 -1.39 -5.11
CA GLU A 88 5.25 -1.51 -4.95
C GLU A 88 5.97 -1.43 -6.29
N GLN A 89 5.45 -2.07 -7.33
CA GLN A 89 6.11 -2.12 -8.65
C GLN A 89 5.93 -0.83 -9.46
N ASN A 90 4.80 -0.13 -9.30
CA ASN A 90 4.44 0.98 -10.17
C ASN A 90 4.49 2.35 -9.50
N CYS A 91 4.49 2.43 -8.17
CA CYS A 91 4.30 3.70 -7.45
C CYS A 91 5.36 4.01 -6.38
N CYS A 92 6.28 3.08 -6.07
CA CYS A 92 7.30 3.24 -5.03
C CYS A 92 8.73 3.15 -5.59
#